data_AF-A0A768DVF7-F1
#
_entry.id   AF-A0A768DVF7-F1
#
_cell.length_a   1.000
_cell.length_b   1.000
_cell.length_c   1.000
_cell.angle_alpha   90.00
_cell.angle_beta   90.00
_cell.angle_gamma   90.00
#
_symmetry.space_group_name_H-M   'P 1'
#
loop_
_entity.id
_entity.type
_entity.pdbx_description
1 polymer ?
#
loop_
_entity_poly.entity_id
_entity_poly.type
_entity_poly.pdbx_seq_one_letter_code
_entity_poly.pdbx_strand_id
1 'polypeptide(L)'
;CHTDGGDEVEVEDNIRARMEEGYQYVRCQMGMYGGAGTDDLKLIATQLARAKNIQPKRSPRSKTPGIYFDPDAYAKSVPRLFDHLRNKLGFGIEFIHDVHERVTPVTAINLAKTLEQYQLFYLEDPVAPENIDWLKMLRQQSSTPISMGELFVNVNEWKPLIDNRLIDYIRCHVSTIGGITPARKLAVYSELNGVRTAWHGPGDISPVGVCANMHLDLSSPNFGIQEYTPMNDALRDVFPGCPEIDHGYAYLNDKPGLGIDIDEAKAAKYPCEGGIPSWTMARTPDGTASRP
;
A
#
# COMPACT_ATOMS: atom_id res chain seq x y z
N CYS A 1 -3.49 2.35 -8.89
CA CYS A 1 -2.54 1.27 -9.29
C CYS A 1 -1.15 1.53 -8.71
N HIS A 2 -0.24 0.54 -8.73
CA HIS A 2 1.13 0.69 -8.21
C HIS A 2 2.10 1.15 -9.31
N THR A 3 2.95 2.11 -8.99
CA THR A 3 4.03 2.61 -9.87
C THR A 3 5.33 2.72 -9.07
N ASP A 4 6.37 2.07 -9.58
CA ASP A 4 7.71 2.04 -8.97
C ASP A 4 8.76 2.37 -10.04
N GLY A 5 9.99 2.67 -9.64
CA GLY A 5 11.11 2.98 -10.51
C GLY A 5 12.41 3.10 -9.72
N GLY A 6 13.56 2.91 -10.37
CA GLY A 6 14.86 3.03 -9.72
C GLY A 6 15.31 4.47 -9.49
N ASP A 7 14.70 5.44 -10.16
CA ASP A 7 14.97 6.87 -10.04
C ASP A 7 13.70 7.69 -10.36
N GLU A 8 13.74 9.00 -10.15
CA GLU A 8 12.58 9.88 -10.29
C GLU A 8 11.97 9.86 -11.71
N VAL A 9 12.81 9.71 -12.74
CA VAL A 9 12.37 9.70 -14.14
C VAL A 9 11.69 8.38 -14.49
N GLU A 10 12.24 7.24 -14.05
CA GLU A 10 11.57 5.94 -14.23
C GLU A 10 10.19 5.90 -13.54
N VAL A 11 10.06 6.51 -12.36
CA VAL A 11 8.77 6.64 -11.67
C VAL A 11 7.83 7.52 -12.49
N GLU A 12 8.30 8.67 -13.01
CA GLU A 12 7.51 9.56 -13.89
C GLU A 12 6.98 8.81 -15.12
N ASP A 13 7.85 8.10 -15.85
CA ASP A 13 7.50 7.38 -17.07
C ASP A 13 6.45 6.29 -16.80
N ASN A 14 6.63 5.53 -15.72
CA ASN A 14 5.67 4.51 -15.31
C ASN A 14 4.32 5.10 -14.90
N ILE A 15 4.29 6.30 -14.30
CA ILE A 15 3.04 7.00 -14.00
C ILE A 15 2.36 7.49 -15.28
N ARG A 16 3.12 8.05 -16.24
CA ARG A 16 2.56 8.49 -17.53
C ARG A 16 1.88 7.32 -18.27
N ALA A 17 2.50 6.15 -18.26
CA ALA A 17 1.87 4.94 -18.83
C ALA A 17 0.53 4.61 -18.15
N ARG A 18 0.44 4.74 -16.82
CA ARG A 18 -0.83 4.51 -16.10
C ARG A 18 -1.88 5.59 -16.37
N MET A 19 -1.46 6.84 -16.58
CA MET A 19 -2.36 7.92 -16.99
C MET A 19 -2.96 7.64 -18.37
N GLU A 20 -2.16 7.12 -19.31
CA GLU A 20 -2.64 6.73 -20.65
C GLU A 20 -3.65 5.57 -20.59
N GLU A 21 -3.51 4.67 -19.61
CA GLU A 21 -4.49 3.61 -19.31
C GLU A 21 -5.75 4.13 -18.59
N GLY A 22 -5.82 5.42 -18.26
CA GLY A 22 -6.97 6.07 -17.62
C GLY A 22 -6.93 6.12 -16.09
N TYR A 23 -5.85 5.66 -15.43
CA TYR A 23 -5.75 5.77 -13.97
C TYR A 23 -5.61 7.21 -13.51
N GLN A 24 -6.41 7.58 -12.51
CA GLN A 24 -6.40 8.90 -11.88
C GLN A 24 -5.69 8.90 -10.51
N TYR A 25 -5.48 7.72 -9.93
CA TYR A 25 -4.85 7.50 -8.63
C TYR A 25 -3.69 6.52 -8.77
N VAL A 26 -2.49 6.95 -8.38
CA VAL A 26 -1.27 6.13 -8.48
C VAL A 26 -0.49 6.15 -7.17
N ARG A 27 -0.03 4.97 -6.74
CA ARG A 27 0.92 4.82 -5.64
C ARG A 27 2.33 4.96 -6.20
N CYS A 28 3.07 5.96 -5.74
CA CYS A 28 4.40 6.31 -6.24
C CYS A 28 5.46 5.84 -5.25
N GLN A 29 6.32 4.92 -5.70
CA GLN A 29 7.48 4.43 -4.95
C GLN A 29 8.74 4.61 -5.78
N MET A 30 9.88 4.77 -5.12
CA MET A 30 11.19 4.75 -5.77
C MET A 30 12.03 3.67 -5.10
N GLY A 31 12.12 2.51 -5.74
CA GLY A 31 12.79 1.33 -5.23
C GLY A 31 12.01 0.65 -4.11
N MET A 32 10.69 0.56 -4.18
CA MET A 32 9.84 -0.15 -3.22
C MET A 32 10.03 0.38 -1.77
N TYR A 33 9.64 -0.40 -0.77
CA TYR A 33 9.69 0.01 0.62
C TYR A 33 11.13 0.27 1.10
N GLY A 34 11.36 1.49 1.60
CA GLY A 34 12.67 1.93 2.06
C GLY A 34 13.71 2.15 0.95
N GLY A 35 13.31 2.12 -0.32
CA GLY A 35 14.22 2.23 -1.48
C GLY A 35 15.07 0.97 -1.71
N ALA A 36 14.69 -0.15 -1.11
CA ALA A 36 15.46 -1.38 -1.09
C ALA A 36 15.23 -2.33 -2.28
N GLY A 37 14.25 -2.06 -3.13
CA GLY A 37 13.77 -2.99 -4.14
C GLY A 37 13.29 -4.31 -3.51
N THR A 38 13.12 -5.33 -4.35
CA THR A 38 12.95 -6.71 -3.88
C THR A 38 13.43 -7.69 -4.94
N ASP A 39 14.19 -8.70 -4.51
CA ASP A 39 14.47 -9.89 -5.33
C ASP A 39 13.49 -11.04 -5.01
N ASP A 40 12.62 -10.82 -4.01
CA ASP A 40 11.67 -11.81 -3.50
C ASP A 40 10.34 -11.75 -4.25
N LEU A 41 10.08 -12.78 -5.04
CA LEU A 41 8.86 -12.92 -5.83
C LEU A 41 7.60 -13.11 -4.96
N LYS A 42 7.74 -13.45 -3.67
CA LYS A 42 6.59 -13.59 -2.75
C LYS A 42 5.91 -12.26 -2.42
N LEU A 43 6.54 -11.12 -2.72
CA LEU A 43 5.96 -9.80 -2.45
C LEU A 43 4.97 -9.37 -3.55
N ILE A 44 5.40 -9.36 -4.81
CA ILE A 44 4.55 -8.91 -5.95
C ILE A 44 4.74 -9.74 -7.24
N ALA A 45 5.25 -10.98 -7.14
CA ALA A 45 5.52 -11.87 -8.27
C ALA A 45 6.49 -11.33 -9.35
N THR A 46 7.21 -10.24 -9.06
CA THR A 46 8.27 -9.70 -9.91
C THR A 46 9.40 -9.12 -9.07
N GLN A 47 10.60 -9.06 -9.65
CA GLN A 47 11.72 -8.34 -9.07
C GLN A 47 11.55 -6.83 -9.29
N LEU A 48 11.94 -6.03 -8.29
CA LEU A 48 11.99 -4.58 -8.40
C LEU A 48 13.40 -4.09 -8.07
N ALA A 49 13.89 -3.20 -8.93
CA ALA A 49 15.18 -2.57 -8.74
C ALA A 49 15.18 -1.71 -7.46
N ARG A 50 16.35 -1.58 -6.84
CA ARG A 50 16.56 -0.64 -5.74
C ARG A 50 16.64 0.79 -6.27
N ALA A 51 16.42 1.76 -5.41
CA ALA A 51 16.61 3.16 -5.77
C ALA A 51 18.11 3.44 -6.06
N LYS A 52 18.43 3.82 -7.29
CA LYS A 52 19.81 4.04 -7.78
C LYS A 52 20.48 5.25 -7.12
N ASN A 53 19.68 6.28 -6.84
CA ASN A 53 20.17 7.59 -6.39
C ASN A 53 20.14 7.75 -4.86
N ILE A 54 19.64 6.75 -4.12
CA ILE A 54 19.70 6.75 -2.65
C ILE A 54 21.11 6.33 -2.22
N GLN A 55 21.77 7.20 -1.46
CA GLN A 55 23.11 6.95 -0.91
C GLN A 55 23.00 6.52 0.56
N PRO A 56 23.01 5.20 0.86
CA PRO A 56 22.88 4.73 2.23
C PRO A 56 24.15 4.99 3.04
N LYS A 57 24.00 5.06 4.36
CA LYS A 57 25.13 5.03 5.30
C LYS A 57 25.90 3.73 5.17
N ARG A 58 27.19 3.79 5.48
CA ARG A 58 28.09 2.64 5.43
C ARG A 58 27.77 1.63 6.54
N SER A 59 27.72 0.35 6.20
CA SER A 59 27.63 -0.74 7.18
C SER A 59 28.97 -1.04 7.88
N PRO A 60 28.94 -1.65 9.07
CA PRO A 60 30.14 -2.22 9.71
C PRO A 60 30.86 -3.24 8.82
N ARG A 61 32.12 -3.54 9.14
CA ARG A 61 32.97 -4.48 8.36
C ARG A 61 32.36 -5.88 8.20
N SER A 62 31.54 -6.30 9.16
CA SER A 62 30.84 -7.57 9.20
C SER A 62 29.38 -7.30 9.52
N LYS A 63 28.46 -7.94 8.81
CA LYS A 63 27.03 -7.66 8.94
C LYS A 63 26.21 -8.95 8.82
N THR A 64 25.08 -8.98 9.52
CA THR A 64 24.15 -10.12 9.50
C THR A 64 23.44 -10.21 8.13
N PRO A 65 23.09 -11.41 7.63
CA PRO A 65 22.24 -11.53 6.44
C PRO A 65 20.90 -10.80 6.58
N GLY A 66 20.42 -10.20 5.49
CA GLY A 66 19.14 -9.48 5.43
C GLY A 66 19.09 -8.51 4.25
N ILE A 67 17.93 -7.90 4.05
CA ILE A 67 17.70 -6.89 3.03
C ILE A 67 17.95 -5.52 3.65
N TYR A 68 19.07 -4.91 3.27
CA TYR A 68 19.54 -3.66 3.89
C TYR A 68 18.92 -2.42 3.24
N PHE A 69 18.38 -1.51 4.04
CA PHE A 69 17.91 -0.20 3.60
C PHE A 69 18.38 0.89 4.56
N ASP A 70 18.33 2.15 4.16
CA ASP A 70 18.66 3.29 5.04
C ASP A 70 17.43 4.19 5.23
N PRO A 71 16.83 4.21 6.43
CA PRO A 71 15.59 4.95 6.69
C PRO A 71 15.75 6.47 6.51
N ASP A 72 16.91 7.03 6.83
CA ASP A 72 17.13 8.48 6.69
C ASP A 72 17.35 8.87 5.24
N ALA A 73 18.06 8.03 4.48
CA ALA A 73 18.31 8.30 3.07
C ALA A 73 17.01 8.16 2.25
N TYR A 74 16.19 7.16 2.58
CA TYR A 74 14.83 7.01 2.07
C TYR A 74 13.94 8.21 2.42
N ALA A 75 13.81 8.57 3.70
CA ALA A 75 12.95 9.69 4.09
C ALA A 75 13.34 11.03 3.42
N LYS A 76 14.62 11.24 3.12
CA LYS A 76 15.11 12.44 2.41
C LYS A 76 14.90 12.38 0.90
N SER A 77 14.73 11.21 0.29
CA SER A 77 14.46 11.09 -1.14
C SER A 77 13.00 11.34 -1.49
N VAL A 78 12.07 10.94 -0.60
CA VAL A 78 10.63 11.00 -0.85
C VAL A 78 10.12 12.42 -1.19
N PRO A 79 10.46 13.50 -0.46
CA PRO A 79 10.04 14.84 -0.87
C PRO A 79 10.59 15.30 -2.22
N ARG A 80 11.78 14.84 -2.62
CA ARG A 80 12.37 15.17 -3.93
C ARG A 80 11.66 14.45 -5.06
N LEU A 81 11.25 13.21 -4.83
CA LEU A 81 10.41 12.47 -5.77
C LEU A 81 9.10 13.23 -6.02
N PHE A 82 8.39 13.65 -4.96
CA PHE A 82 7.11 14.35 -5.13
C PHE A 82 7.23 15.77 -5.68
N ASP A 83 8.32 16.49 -5.39
CA ASP A 83 8.63 17.74 -6.09
C ASP A 83 8.77 17.51 -7.59
N HIS A 84 9.59 16.53 -7.99
CA HIS A 84 9.76 16.16 -9.38
C HIS A 84 8.43 15.79 -10.05
N LEU A 85 7.65 14.89 -9.45
CA LEU A 85 6.37 14.44 -10.00
C LEU A 85 5.37 15.58 -10.14
N ARG A 86 5.22 16.46 -9.13
CA ARG A 86 4.32 17.61 -9.22
C ARG A 86 4.78 18.63 -10.25
N ASN A 87 6.09 18.84 -10.40
CA ASN A 87 6.65 19.71 -11.44
C ASN A 87 6.40 19.18 -12.86
N LYS A 88 6.31 17.85 -13.05
CA LYS A 88 6.21 17.20 -14.37
C LYS A 88 4.81 16.77 -14.78
N LEU A 89 3.98 16.42 -13.80
CA LEU A 89 2.65 15.82 -14.00
C LEU A 89 1.52 16.73 -13.46
N GLY A 90 1.87 17.77 -12.70
CA GLY A 90 0.91 18.72 -12.13
C GLY A 90 0.09 18.14 -10.97
N PHE A 91 -1.02 18.82 -10.68
CA PHE A 91 -1.91 18.52 -9.55
C PHE A 91 -3.22 17.82 -9.95
N GLY A 92 -3.36 17.43 -11.23
CA GLY A 92 -4.59 16.77 -11.72
C GLY A 92 -4.66 15.27 -11.42
N ILE A 93 -3.51 14.60 -11.30
CA ILE A 93 -3.40 13.20 -10.88
C ILE A 93 -3.23 13.13 -9.36
N GLU A 94 -3.83 12.12 -8.74
CA GLU A 94 -3.78 11.88 -7.31
C GLU A 94 -2.64 10.93 -6.96
N PHE A 95 -1.78 11.36 -6.03
CA PHE A 95 -0.59 10.62 -5.62
C PHE A 95 -0.73 10.03 -4.24
N ILE A 96 -0.34 8.76 -4.12
CA ILE A 96 -0.27 8.03 -2.88
C ILE A 96 1.20 7.67 -2.62
N HIS A 97 1.63 7.72 -1.36
CA HIS A 97 2.93 7.18 -0.96
C HIS A 97 2.76 6.25 0.23
N ASP A 98 3.50 5.16 0.22
CA ASP A 98 3.49 4.16 1.28
C ASP A 98 4.84 4.11 2.00
N VAL A 99 4.82 4.48 3.27
CA VAL A 99 6.00 4.49 4.14
C VAL A 99 6.34 3.08 4.62
N HIS A 100 5.33 2.21 4.68
CA HIS A 100 5.44 0.81 5.07
C HIS A 100 6.24 0.62 6.35
N GLU A 101 5.93 1.44 7.37
CA GLU A 101 6.57 1.45 8.69
C GLU A 101 8.12 1.54 8.70
N ARG A 102 8.75 1.96 7.59
CA ARG A 102 10.21 1.92 7.40
C ARG A 102 11.00 2.97 8.15
N VAL A 103 10.36 3.94 8.78
CA VAL A 103 11.04 5.06 9.44
C VAL A 103 10.60 5.21 10.89
N THR A 104 11.40 5.89 11.70
CA THR A 104 10.99 6.20 13.07
C THR A 104 9.76 7.13 13.09
N PRO A 105 8.91 7.09 14.13
CA PRO A 105 7.72 7.93 14.18
C PRO A 105 8.00 9.43 14.03
N VAL A 106 9.11 9.95 14.59
CA VAL A 106 9.48 11.37 14.43
C VAL A 106 9.86 11.69 12.99
N THR A 107 10.58 10.79 12.32
CA THR A 107 10.88 10.93 10.89
C THR A 107 9.60 10.92 10.05
N ALA A 108 8.64 10.06 10.39
CA ALA A 108 7.34 10.02 9.71
C ALA A 108 6.53 11.32 9.90
N ILE A 109 6.53 11.91 11.09
CA ILE A 109 5.91 13.22 11.35
C ILE A 109 6.57 14.29 10.48
N ASN A 110 7.90 14.33 10.42
CA ASN A 110 8.61 15.27 9.56
C ASN A 110 8.27 15.06 8.08
N LEU A 111 8.19 13.80 7.64
CA LEU A 111 7.83 13.45 6.27
C LEU A 111 6.42 13.93 5.92
N ALA A 112 5.42 13.62 6.75
CA ALA A 112 4.04 14.06 6.57
C ALA A 112 3.95 15.59 6.40
N LYS A 113 4.63 16.36 7.27
CA LYS A 113 4.69 17.83 7.17
C LYS A 113 5.33 18.32 5.89
N THR A 114 6.45 17.72 5.50
CA THR A 114 7.21 18.14 4.31
C THR A 114 6.42 17.87 3.03
N LEU A 115 5.56 16.85 3.04
CA LEU A 115 4.76 16.42 1.89
C LEU A 115 3.45 17.20 1.70
N GLU A 116 3.05 18.07 2.66
CA GLU A 116 1.80 18.83 2.57
C GLU A 116 1.65 19.64 1.27
N GLN A 117 2.75 20.28 0.86
CA GLN A 117 2.78 21.11 -0.35
C GLN A 117 2.52 20.31 -1.64
N TYR A 118 2.69 18.99 -1.61
CA TYR A 118 2.45 18.12 -2.77
C TYR A 118 1.05 17.50 -2.76
N GLN A 119 0.22 17.76 -1.75
CA GLN A 119 -1.19 17.37 -1.71
C GLN A 119 -1.39 15.89 -2.09
N LEU A 120 -0.76 14.98 -1.34
CA LEU A 120 -0.99 13.55 -1.54
C LEU A 120 -2.44 13.20 -1.22
N PHE A 121 -2.99 12.24 -1.96
CA PHE A 121 -4.30 11.67 -1.65
C PHE A 121 -4.31 11.00 -0.27
N TYR A 122 -3.22 10.27 0.05
CA TYR A 122 -2.81 9.95 1.42
C TYR A 122 -1.32 9.53 1.49
N LEU A 123 -0.77 9.63 2.70
CA LEU A 123 0.46 8.98 3.14
C LEU A 123 0.09 7.74 3.96
N GLU A 124 0.56 6.59 3.52
CA GLU A 124 0.22 5.27 4.06
C GLU A 124 1.27 4.77 5.04
N ASP A 125 0.77 4.08 6.07
CA ASP A 125 1.52 3.39 7.12
C ASP A 125 2.74 4.18 7.64
N PRO A 126 2.56 5.46 8.05
CA PRO A 126 3.66 6.29 8.54
C PRO A 126 4.28 5.72 9.83
N VAL A 127 3.56 4.86 10.55
CA VAL A 127 4.03 4.18 11.75
C VAL A 127 3.52 2.74 11.77
N ALA A 128 4.25 1.88 12.46
CA ALA A 128 3.84 0.53 12.79
C ALA A 128 2.57 0.47 13.67
N PRO A 129 1.79 -0.63 13.64
CA PRO A 129 0.66 -0.85 14.56
C PRO A 129 1.01 -0.69 16.04
N GLU A 130 2.21 -1.08 16.47
CA GLU A 130 2.62 -0.96 17.88
C GLU A 130 3.01 0.48 18.27
N ASN A 131 3.02 1.41 17.31
CA ASN A 131 3.37 2.81 17.49
C ASN A 131 2.19 3.77 17.20
N ILE A 132 0.95 3.28 17.13
CA ILE A 132 -0.24 4.07 16.78
C ILE A 132 -0.45 5.35 17.61
N ASP A 133 0.00 5.37 18.87
CA ASP A 133 -0.12 6.55 19.75
C ASP A 133 0.64 7.77 19.22
N TRP A 134 1.68 7.57 18.40
CA TRP A 134 2.42 8.66 17.76
C TRP A 134 1.59 9.45 16.74
N LEU A 135 0.50 8.87 16.21
CA LEU A 135 -0.38 9.57 15.28
C LEU A 135 -1.07 10.78 15.92
N LYS A 136 -1.26 10.79 17.25
CA LYS A 136 -1.74 11.99 17.95
C LYS A 136 -0.79 13.17 17.78
N MET A 137 0.52 12.94 17.90
CA MET A 137 1.53 13.97 17.72
C MET A 137 1.67 14.38 16.25
N LEU A 138 1.50 13.44 15.33
CA LEU A 138 1.50 13.69 13.88
C LEU A 138 0.36 14.63 13.49
N ARG A 139 -0.87 14.32 13.90
CA ARG A 139 -2.09 15.06 13.51
C ARG A 139 -2.19 16.46 14.10
N GLN A 140 -1.40 16.76 15.13
CA GLN A 140 -1.26 18.12 15.66
C GLN A 140 -0.31 19.01 14.83
N GLN A 141 0.42 18.42 13.90
CA GLN A 141 1.47 19.13 13.16
C GLN A 141 1.33 19.05 11.66
N SER A 142 0.54 18.11 11.13
CA SER A 142 0.38 17.95 9.70
C SER A 142 -1.05 17.81 9.23
N SER A 143 -1.33 18.38 8.05
CA SER A 143 -2.60 18.23 7.32
C SER A 143 -2.54 17.20 6.19
N THR A 144 -1.41 16.53 5.97
CA THR A 144 -1.33 15.43 4.99
C THR A 144 -2.31 14.33 5.37
N PRO A 145 -3.20 13.87 4.45
CA PRO A 145 -4.11 12.78 4.75
C PRO A 145 -3.35 11.50 5.08
N ILE A 146 -3.80 10.75 6.08
CA ILE A 146 -3.14 9.55 6.59
C ILE A 146 -4.02 8.33 6.34
N SER A 147 -3.45 7.28 5.77
CA SER A 147 -4.07 5.96 5.75
C SER A 147 -3.31 5.01 6.67
N MET A 148 -4.02 4.06 7.28
CA MET A 148 -3.38 3.07 8.13
C MET A 148 -4.18 1.78 8.24
N GLY A 149 -3.50 0.65 8.35
CA GLY A 149 -4.06 -0.54 9.00
C GLY A 149 -4.07 -1.84 8.23
N GLU A 150 -3.29 -2.01 7.15
CA GLU A 150 -3.20 -3.30 6.46
C GLU A 150 -2.76 -4.44 7.39
N LEU A 151 -1.91 -4.13 8.38
CA LEU A 151 -1.40 -5.04 9.40
C LEU A 151 -2.33 -5.24 10.61
N PHE A 152 -3.46 -4.51 10.69
CA PHE A 152 -4.31 -4.62 11.88
C PHE A 152 -5.04 -5.95 11.98
N VAL A 153 -5.07 -6.48 13.20
CA VAL A 153 -5.70 -7.75 13.59
C VAL A 153 -6.64 -7.59 14.79
N ASN A 154 -6.61 -6.44 15.48
CA ASN A 154 -7.30 -6.23 16.74
C ASN A 154 -8.05 -4.90 16.82
N VAL A 155 -9.24 -4.92 17.42
CA VAL A 155 -10.07 -3.73 17.63
C VAL A 155 -9.37 -2.60 18.38
N ASN A 156 -8.43 -2.93 19.27
CA ASN A 156 -7.66 -1.94 20.01
C ASN A 156 -6.66 -1.18 19.13
N GLU A 157 -6.40 -1.62 17.90
CA GLU A 157 -5.49 -0.96 16.96
C GLU A 157 -6.23 0.13 16.17
N TRP A 158 -7.37 -0.19 15.54
CA TRP A 158 -8.10 0.78 14.71
C TRP A 158 -9.07 1.67 15.48
N LYS A 159 -9.73 1.15 16.54
CA LYS A 159 -10.76 1.90 17.27
C LYS A 159 -10.25 3.24 17.82
N PRO A 160 -9.10 3.33 18.54
CA PRO A 160 -8.63 4.61 19.05
C PRO A 160 -8.24 5.57 17.92
N LEU A 161 -7.80 5.08 16.76
CA LEU A 161 -7.48 5.93 15.61
C LEU A 161 -8.72 6.59 15.02
N ILE A 162 -9.78 5.81 14.82
CA ILE A 162 -11.04 6.31 14.26
C ILE A 162 -11.75 7.25 15.25
N ASP A 163 -11.82 6.89 16.54
CA ASP A 163 -12.44 7.71 17.59
C ASP A 163 -11.83 9.10 17.71
N ASN A 164 -10.50 9.17 17.53
CA ASN A 164 -9.74 10.39 17.68
C ASN A 164 -9.42 11.06 16.33
N ARG A 165 -9.99 10.58 15.22
CA ARG A 165 -9.80 11.12 13.86
C ARG A 165 -8.32 11.25 13.48
N LEU A 166 -7.56 10.21 13.84
CA LEU A 166 -6.11 10.18 13.65
C LEU A 166 -5.70 9.69 12.26
N ILE A 167 -6.64 9.11 11.52
CA ILE A 167 -6.49 8.64 10.14
C ILE A 167 -7.67 9.14 9.32
N ASP A 168 -7.48 9.27 8.02
CA ASP A 168 -8.50 9.66 7.04
C ASP A 168 -8.98 8.46 6.23
N TYR A 169 -8.16 7.40 6.12
CA TYR A 169 -8.51 6.13 5.47
C TYR A 169 -8.14 4.92 6.32
N ILE A 170 -9.09 4.00 6.49
CA ILE A 170 -8.85 2.68 7.08
C ILE A 170 -8.45 1.67 6.00
N ARG A 171 -7.31 1.01 6.18
CA ARG A 171 -6.65 0.17 5.15
C ARG A 171 -6.72 -1.34 5.42
N CYS A 172 -7.53 -1.80 6.37
CA CYS A 172 -7.48 -3.20 6.80
C CYS A 172 -7.51 -4.20 5.64
N HIS A 173 -6.65 -5.22 5.74
CA HIS A 173 -6.80 -6.41 4.91
C HIS A 173 -8.01 -7.19 5.43
N VAL A 174 -9.07 -7.27 4.62
CA VAL A 174 -10.39 -7.76 5.06
C VAL A 174 -10.33 -9.18 5.62
N SER A 175 -9.51 -10.06 5.05
CA SER A 175 -9.36 -11.43 5.55
C SER A 175 -8.67 -11.49 6.93
N THR A 176 -7.73 -10.58 7.19
CA THR A 176 -6.95 -10.46 8.44
C THR A 176 -7.82 -10.08 9.62
N ILE A 177 -8.83 -9.23 9.40
CA ILE A 177 -9.80 -8.82 10.43
C ILE A 177 -11.00 -9.77 10.56
N GLY A 178 -11.05 -10.86 9.79
CA GLY A 178 -12.07 -11.91 9.90
C GLY A 178 -13.21 -11.84 8.87
N GLY A 179 -13.02 -11.15 7.74
CA GLY A 179 -13.90 -11.19 6.56
C GLY A 179 -14.95 -10.07 6.47
N ILE A 180 -15.96 -10.28 5.61
CA ILE A 180 -16.97 -9.27 5.24
C ILE A 180 -17.75 -8.76 6.47
N THR A 181 -18.13 -9.65 7.39
CA THR A 181 -18.93 -9.29 8.58
C THR A 181 -18.24 -8.23 9.46
N PRO A 182 -17.00 -8.43 9.95
CA PRO A 182 -16.28 -7.40 10.69
C PRO A 182 -15.90 -6.20 9.81
N ALA A 183 -15.54 -6.41 8.53
CA ALA A 183 -15.19 -5.31 7.62
C ALA A 183 -16.37 -4.34 7.39
N ARG A 184 -17.60 -4.85 7.24
CA ARG A 184 -18.79 -3.99 7.13
C ARG A 184 -19.05 -3.19 8.39
N LYS A 185 -18.85 -3.78 9.58
CA LYS A 185 -18.95 -3.06 10.86
C LYS A 185 -17.90 -1.95 10.95
N LEU A 186 -16.67 -2.24 10.53
CA LEU A 186 -15.57 -1.27 10.50
C LEU A 186 -15.84 -0.13 9.50
N ALA A 187 -16.38 -0.44 8.31
CA ALA A 187 -16.78 0.55 7.32
C ALA A 187 -17.81 1.53 7.90
N VAL A 188 -18.88 1.02 8.53
CA VAL A 188 -19.91 1.83 9.18
C VAL A 188 -19.35 2.62 10.37
N TYR A 189 -18.47 2.01 11.17
CA TYR A 189 -17.81 2.71 12.29
C TYR A 189 -16.95 3.88 11.81
N SER A 190 -16.27 3.69 10.69
CA SER A 190 -15.45 4.70 10.02
C SER A 190 -16.33 5.81 9.42
N GLU A 191 -17.43 5.44 8.75
CA GLU A 191 -18.41 6.35 8.16
C GLU A 191 -18.94 7.35 9.19
N LEU A 192 -19.35 6.86 10.37
CA LEU A 192 -19.87 7.69 11.47
C LEU A 192 -18.82 8.67 12.05
N ASN A 193 -17.55 8.48 11.74
CA ASN A 193 -16.45 9.33 12.18
C ASN A 193 -15.81 10.14 11.04
N GLY A 194 -16.36 10.07 9.82
CA GLY A 194 -15.82 10.76 8.65
C GLY A 194 -14.54 10.13 8.08
N VAL A 195 -14.23 8.88 8.45
CA VAL A 195 -13.09 8.12 7.94
C VAL A 195 -13.55 7.27 6.75
N ARG A 196 -12.78 7.28 5.66
CA ARG A 196 -13.10 6.53 4.43
C ARG A 196 -12.44 5.16 4.39
N THR A 197 -12.96 4.25 3.57
CA THR A 197 -12.37 2.91 3.36
C THR A 197 -11.36 2.92 2.23
N ALA A 198 -10.27 2.16 2.39
CA ALA A 198 -9.32 1.86 1.33
C ALA A 198 -8.74 0.45 1.55
N TRP A 199 -9.54 -0.60 1.38
CA TRP A 199 -9.13 -1.95 1.76
C TRP A 199 -7.82 -2.38 1.08
N HIS A 200 -6.93 -3.06 1.83
CA HIS A 200 -5.69 -3.60 1.27
C HIS A 200 -6.02 -4.66 0.21
N GLY A 201 -5.55 -4.42 -1.02
CA GLY A 201 -5.83 -5.21 -2.22
C GLY A 201 -4.59 -5.48 -3.09
N PRO A 202 -3.50 -6.05 -2.51
CA PRO A 202 -2.21 -6.27 -3.17
C PRO A 202 -2.24 -7.53 -4.08
N GLY A 203 -1.09 -8.09 -4.42
CA GLY A 203 -0.99 -9.34 -5.20
C GLY A 203 -1.33 -10.62 -4.41
N ASP A 204 -1.24 -10.58 -3.08
CA ASP A 204 -1.44 -11.72 -2.17
C ASP A 204 -2.88 -11.84 -1.63
N ILE A 205 -3.85 -11.15 -2.26
CA ILE A 205 -5.28 -11.40 -2.09
C ILE A 205 -5.83 -12.22 -3.27
N SER A 206 -6.62 -13.25 -2.98
CA SER A 206 -7.28 -14.02 -4.05
C SER A 206 -8.34 -13.18 -4.78
N PRO A 207 -8.71 -13.51 -6.04
CA PRO A 207 -9.82 -12.84 -6.72
C PRO A 207 -11.15 -12.87 -5.96
N VAL A 208 -11.37 -13.88 -5.11
CA VAL A 208 -12.52 -13.94 -4.20
C VAL A 208 -12.49 -12.78 -3.19
N GLY A 209 -11.32 -12.52 -2.61
CA GLY A 209 -11.11 -11.39 -1.71
C GLY A 209 -11.22 -10.04 -2.41
N VAL A 210 -10.73 -9.92 -3.65
CA VAL A 210 -10.88 -8.72 -4.47
C VAL A 210 -12.36 -8.41 -4.70
N CYS A 211 -13.17 -9.39 -5.09
CA CYS A 211 -14.62 -9.21 -5.22
C CYS A 211 -15.27 -8.83 -3.88
N ALA A 212 -14.89 -9.47 -2.78
CA ALA A 212 -15.41 -9.11 -1.45
C ALA A 212 -15.13 -7.65 -1.08
N ASN A 213 -13.91 -7.15 -1.33
CA ASN A 213 -13.57 -5.75 -1.13
C ASN A 213 -14.44 -4.84 -2.02
N MET A 214 -14.58 -5.14 -3.31
CA MET A 214 -15.37 -4.31 -4.24
C MET A 214 -16.87 -4.31 -3.93
N HIS A 215 -17.43 -5.42 -3.43
CA HIS A 215 -18.82 -5.45 -2.93
C HIS A 215 -19.00 -4.58 -1.68
N LEU A 216 -18.01 -4.56 -0.78
CA LEU A 216 -17.98 -3.61 0.34
C LEU A 216 -17.88 -2.16 -0.17
N ASP A 217 -17.05 -1.90 -1.18
CA ASP A 217 -16.85 -0.57 -1.76
C ASP A 217 -18.14 -0.02 -2.37
N LEU A 218 -18.80 -0.79 -3.26
CA LEU A 218 -20.06 -0.39 -3.91
C LEU A 218 -21.20 -0.11 -2.91
N SER A 219 -21.16 -0.72 -1.72
CA SER A 219 -22.21 -0.59 -0.70
C SER A 219 -21.86 0.39 0.44
N SER A 220 -20.70 1.06 0.37
CA SER A 220 -20.21 1.92 1.45
C SER A 220 -20.24 3.41 1.04
N PRO A 221 -21.08 4.24 1.69
CA PRO A 221 -21.11 5.69 1.42
C PRO A 221 -19.77 6.40 1.66
N ASN A 222 -18.92 5.84 2.53
CA ASN A 222 -17.60 6.34 2.83
C ASN A 222 -16.48 5.65 2.03
N PHE A 223 -16.78 5.10 0.85
CA PHE A 223 -15.74 4.59 -0.05
C PHE A 223 -14.68 5.66 -0.34
N GLY A 224 -13.40 5.30 -0.16
CA GLY A 224 -12.25 6.15 -0.42
C GLY A 224 -11.61 5.85 -1.77
N ILE A 225 -10.97 4.69 -1.88
CA ILE A 225 -10.33 4.18 -3.10
C ILE A 225 -10.18 2.66 -3.00
N GLN A 226 -10.09 1.96 -4.13
CA GLN A 226 -9.77 0.54 -4.16
C GLN A 226 -8.36 0.32 -4.71
N GLU A 227 -7.52 -0.33 -3.92
CA GLU A 227 -6.20 -0.76 -4.38
C GLU A 227 -6.36 -1.91 -5.38
N TYR A 228 -5.53 -1.90 -6.42
CA TYR A 228 -5.61 -2.90 -7.47
C TYR A 228 -4.23 -3.24 -8.05
N THR A 229 -3.94 -4.54 -8.04
CA THR A 229 -2.86 -5.16 -8.80
C THR A 229 -3.46 -5.98 -9.95
N PRO A 230 -2.96 -5.86 -11.20
CA PRO A 230 -3.51 -6.57 -12.34
C PRO A 230 -3.58 -8.09 -12.16
N MET A 231 -4.77 -8.67 -12.35
CA MET A 231 -4.96 -10.11 -12.43
C MET A 231 -4.57 -10.63 -13.82
N ASN A 232 -3.57 -11.52 -13.85
CA ASN A 232 -3.12 -12.17 -15.09
C ASN A 232 -4.14 -13.20 -15.62
N ASP A 233 -3.92 -13.68 -16.85
CA ASP A 233 -4.84 -14.62 -17.51
C ASP A 233 -4.99 -15.93 -16.74
N ALA A 234 -3.93 -16.42 -16.07
CA ALA A 234 -4.00 -17.63 -15.25
C ALA A 234 -4.95 -17.46 -14.06
N LEU A 235 -4.89 -16.33 -13.35
CA LEU A 235 -5.85 -16.01 -12.28
C LEU A 235 -7.26 -15.93 -12.83
N ARG A 236 -7.48 -15.28 -13.98
CA ARG A 236 -8.80 -15.17 -14.61
C ARG A 236 -9.36 -16.52 -15.08
N ASP A 237 -8.49 -17.43 -15.53
CA ASP A 237 -8.87 -18.77 -15.99
C ASP A 237 -9.23 -19.70 -14.81
N VAL A 238 -8.50 -19.59 -13.69
CA VAL A 238 -8.76 -20.34 -12.45
C VAL A 238 -9.97 -19.77 -11.70
N PHE A 239 -10.15 -18.45 -11.69
CA PHE A 239 -11.22 -17.76 -10.96
C PHE A 239 -12.19 -17.07 -11.92
N PRO A 240 -13.14 -17.80 -12.53
CA PRO A 240 -14.12 -17.19 -13.43
C PRO A 240 -15.02 -16.20 -12.69
N GLY A 241 -15.13 -14.99 -13.24
CA GLY A 241 -15.92 -13.88 -12.64
C GLY A 241 -15.08 -12.73 -12.09
N CYS A 242 -13.75 -12.74 -12.30
CA CYS A 242 -12.87 -11.62 -11.97
C CYS A 242 -13.43 -10.28 -12.51
N PRO A 243 -13.29 -9.18 -11.75
CA PRO A 243 -13.70 -7.86 -12.21
C PRO A 243 -13.06 -7.47 -13.55
N GLU A 244 -13.82 -6.73 -14.35
CA GLU A 244 -13.32 -6.02 -15.53
C GLU A 244 -12.72 -4.68 -15.09
N ILE A 245 -11.59 -4.31 -15.68
CA ILE A 245 -10.95 -3.02 -15.43
C ILE A 245 -11.03 -2.21 -16.71
N ASP A 246 -11.60 -1.02 -16.62
CA ASP A 246 -11.76 -0.13 -17.75
C ASP A 246 -11.54 1.33 -17.30
N HIS A 247 -10.60 2.02 -17.97
CA HIS A 247 -10.21 3.41 -17.70
C HIS A 247 -10.02 3.75 -16.21
N GLY A 248 -9.28 2.91 -15.48
CA GLY A 248 -8.98 3.12 -14.06
C GLY A 248 -10.10 2.75 -13.08
N TYR A 249 -11.24 2.27 -13.55
CA TYR A 249 -12.35 1.77 -12.73
C TYR A 249 -12.49 0.25 -12.82
N ALA A 250 -13.00 -0.35 -11.74
CA ALA A 250 -13.33 -1.78 -11.70
C ALA A 250 -14.83 -2.00 -11.76
N TYR A 251 -15.26 -2.95 -12.57
CA TYR A 251 -16.65 -3.32 -12.79
C TYR A 251 -16.86 -4.78 -12.37
N LEU A 252 -17.69 -4.97 -11.34
CA LEU A 252 -18.19 -6.27 -10.94
C LEU A 252 -19.31 -6.72 -11.88
N ASN A 253 -19.43 -8.04 -12.06
CA ASN A 253 -20.60 -8.62 -12.73
C ASN A 253 -21.82 -8.68 -11.79
N ASP A 254 -23.00 -8.95 -12.35
CA ASP A 254 -24.30 -8.95 -11.66
C ASP A 254 -24.74 -10.34 -11.16
N LYS A 255 -23.85 -11.34 -11.20
CA LYS A 255 -24.19 -12.70 -10.74
C LYS A 255 -24.43 -12.72 -9.22
N PRO A 256 -25.29 -13.62 -8.73
CA PRO A 256 -25.56 -13.77 -7.30
C PRO A 256 -24.30 -14.04 -6.45
N GLY A 257 -24.36 -13.69 -5.16
CA GLY A 257 -23.24 -13.87 -4.23
C GLY A 257 -22.11 -12.89 -4.51
N LEU A 258 -20.86 -13.36 -4.44
CA LEU A 258 -19.69 -12.55 -4.78
C LEU A 258 -19.45 -12.44 -6.30
N GLY A 259 -20.22 -13.16 -7.12
CA GLY A 259 -20.07 -13.17 -8.59
C GLY A 259 -18.77 -13.79 -9.09
N ILE A 260 -18.10 -14.61 -8.27
CA ILE A 260 -16.80 -15.24 -8.51
C ILE A 260 -16.88 -16.71 -8.10
N ASP A 261 -16.15 -17.57 -8.82
CA ASP A 261 -16.03 -18.99 -8.52
C ASP A 261 -14.57 -19.45 -8.66
N ILE A 262 -14.29 -20.73 -8.38
CA ILE A 262 -12.97 -21.35 -8.54
C ILE A 262 -13.10 -22.67 -9.31
N ASP A 263 -12.30 -22.82 -10.37
CA ASP A 263 -12.09 -24.09 -11.04
C ASP A 263 -10.98 -24.88 -10.31
N GLU A 264 -11.37 -25.81 -9.45
CA GLU A 264 -10.43 -26.60 -8.65
C GLU A 264 -9.43 -27.41 -9.49
N ALA A 265 -9.85 -27.91 -10.66
CA ALA A 265 -8.98 -28.70 -11.52
C ALA A 265 -7.89 -27.83 -12.19
N LYS A 266 -8.21 -26.58 -12.53
CA LYS A 266 -7.22 -25.60 -12.99
C LYS A 266 -6.35 -25.11 -11.84
N ALA A 267 -6.93 -24.82 -10.69
CA ALA A 267 -6.19 -24.40 -9.49
C ALA A 267 -5.10 -25.41 -9.10
N ALA A 268 -5.41 -26.71 -9.19
CA ALA A 268 -4.46 -27.79 -8.89
C ALA A 268 -3.18 -27.78 -9.76
N LYS A 269 -3.16 -27.06 -10.88
CA LYS A 269 -1.97 -26.89 -11.74
C LYS A 269 -0.97 -25.87 -11.19
N TYR A 270 -1.37 -25.10 -10.18
CA TYR A 270 -0.57 -24.03 -9.57
C TYR A 270 -0.33 -24.32 -8.08
N PRO A 271 0.48 -25.35 -7.74
CA PRO A 271 0.81 -25.63 -6.35
C PRO A 271 1.59 -24.46 -5.74
N CYS A 272 1.29 -24.12 -4.48
CA CYS A 272 2.00 -23.07 -3.77
C CYS A 272 3.50 -23.42 -3.61
N GLU A 273 4.37 -22.43 -3.83
CA GLU A 273 5.81 -22.58 -3.57
C GLU A 273 6.14 -22.78 -2.09
N GLY A 274 5.37 -22.13 -1.20
CA GLY A 274 5.64 -22.07 0.24
C GLY A 274 6.96 -21.37 0.58
N GLY A 275 7.46 -21.60 1.80
CA GLY A 275 8.74 -21.05 2.28
C GLY A 275 8.62 -19.70 2.99
N ILE A 276 9.73 -19.25 3.58
CA ILE A 276 9.79 -18.00 4.35
C ILE A 276 10.16 -16.86 3.39
N PRO A 277 9.38 -15.76 3.34
CA PRO A 277 9.75 -14.59 2.55
C PRO A 277 11.04 -13.97 3.11
N SER A 278 11.98 -13.71 2.22
CA SER A 278 13.28 -13.09 2.51
C SER A 278 13.18 -11.57 2.72
N TRP A 279 12.22 -10.91 2.07
CA TRP A 279 12.05 -9.45 2.15
C TRP A 279 11.72 -8.97 3.57
N THR A 280 11.13 -9.84 4.39
CA THR A 280 10.77 -9.54 5.78
C THR A 280 11.98 -9.48 6.72
N MET A 281 13.16 -9.93 6.26
CA MET A 281 14.43 -9.77 6.99
C MET A 281 15.04 -8.38 6.70
N ALA A 282 14.25 -7.32 6.91
CA ALA A 282 14.68 -5.94 6.70
C ALA A 282 15.69 -5.50 7.77
N ARG A 283 16.79 -4.86 7.34
CA ARG A 283 17.83 -4.36 8.25
C ARG A 283 18.27 -2.95 7.91
N THR A 284 18.58 -2.17 8.95
CA THR A 284 19.21 -0.84 8.81
C THR A 284 20.73 -0.98 8.61
N PRO A 285 21.46 0.09 8.26
CA PRO A 285 22.87 -0.01 7.85
C PRO A 285 23.80 -0.64 8.90
N ASP A 286 23.51 -0.48 10.18
CA ASP A 286 24.23 -1.05 11.31
C ASP A 286 23.92 -2.54 11.57
N GLY A 287 22.92 -3.10 10.88
CA GLY A 287 22.47 -4.49 11.01
C GLY A 287 21.27 -4.69 11.92
N THR A 288 20.72 -3.62 12.51
CA THR A 288 19.51 -3.69 13.35
C THR A 288 18.33 -4.21 12.53
N ALA A 289 17.56 -5.14 13.11
CA ALA A 289 16.34 -5.63 12.48
C ALA A 289 15.27 -4.53 12.51
N SER A 290 14.60 -4.30 11.39
CA SER A 290 13.48 -3.37 11.27
C SER A 290 12.20 -4.14 11.03
N ARG A 291 11.08 -3.56 11.44
CA ARG A 291 9.78 -3.96 10.92
C ARG A 291 9.81 -3.76 9.38
N PRO A 292 9.45 -4.78 8.59
CA PRO A 292 9.70 -4.80 7.15
C PRO A 292 8.63 -4.12 6.31
#